data_AF-A0A4V1SBM8-F1
#
_entry.id   AF-A0A4V1SBM8-F1
#
_cell.length_a   1.000
_cell.length_b   1.000
_cell.length_c   1.000
_cell.angle_alpha   90.00
_cell.angle_beta   90.00
_cell.angle_gamma   90.00
#
_symmetry.space_group_name_H-M   'P 1'
#
loop_
_entity.id
_entity.type
_entity.pdbx_description
1 polymer ?
#
loop_
_entity_poly.entity_id
_entity_poly.type
_entity_poly.pdbx_seq_one_letter_code
_entity_poly.pdbx_strand_id
1 'polypeptide(L)'
;MSDDPSKKYRDRFTVDLDDSPTGPQALFSFHSIFNLSGLMKTALPPFLLAAALVSSPVYVSHGNAAELEVVASFPKQQVTGIGVSKTSGRIFVNFPFWSDDHIISVAEVGKDGNLTPFPDAEWNRKDEGSPDKRFVCVQSVVVDDRDTLWILDAGSPKQQGVVPGAAKLVKVDLASNQVVKVYPMEDTVAPKKSYLNDIRVDTATGHAFITESGIGSLIVINLESGEQRRLLANHPSTKAEIGTELVVDSIRPIDPETAGTPQFHADGIALDAKNGWLYFHPLTGYQLYRIRTSVLTDPKAPMEKVEKAVEKVAKTAAPDGMLEDPKGRVYLAAFEKNAIIRFDPDSGESTTVVEDKRLQWPDTLSWGPDGDLYVTTSQIHRTPKYNRGVSKLEGPFQVLKVSMEKP
;
A
#
# COMPACT_ATOMS: atom_id res chain seq x y z
N MET A 1 -21.74 -36.10 28.82
CA MET A 1 -20.88 -37.18 28.30
C MET A 1 -21.02 -37.12 26.79
N SER A 2 -20.45 -36.14 26.10
CA SER A 2 -19.03 -35.97 25.70
C SER A 2 -18.55 -37.09 24.77
N ASP A 3 -18.78 -36.93 23.47
CA ASP A 3 -18.09 -37.67 22.41
C ASP A 3 -17.25 -36.68 21.61
N ASP A 4 -15.93 -36.86 21.71
CA ASP A 4 -14.87 -36.16 20.99
C ASP A 4 -14.31 -37.11 19.91
N PRO A 5 -14.39 -36.75 18.61
CA PRO A 5 -13.81 -37.55 17.54
C PRO A 5 -12.48 -36.97 17.03
N SER A 6 -11.49 -36.69 17.89
CA SER A 6 -10.10 -36.44 17.46
C SER A 6 -9.25 -37.72 17.38
N LYS A 7 -9.60 -38.69 16.54
CA LYS A 7 -8.69 -39.78 16.14
C LYS A 7 -9.04 -40.27 14.74
N LYS A 8 -8.27 -39.84 13.73
CA LYS A 8 -8.06 -40.63 12.51
C LYS A 8 -6.86 -40.14 11.70
N TYR A 9 -6.00 -41.12 11.37
CA TYR A 9 -4.90 -41.12 10.40
C TYR A 9 -3.52 -40.62 10.84
N ARG A 10 -2.80 -41.51 11.54
CA ARG A 10 -1.38 -41.80 11.26
C ARG A 10 -1.31 -42.92 10.22
N ASP A 11 -0.46 -42.72 9.21
CA ASP A 11 0.48 -43.69 8.63
C ASP A 11 0.63 -43.49 7.12
N ARG A 12 1.82 -43.03 6.71
CA ARG A 12 2.75 -43.68 5.77
C ARG A 12 3.74 -42.66 5.21
N PHE A 13 5.02 -43.00 5.37
CA PHE A 13 6.18 -42.79 4.49
C PHE A 13 7.43 -42.45 5.31
N THR A 14 8.04 -43.50 5.85
CA THR A 14 9.47 -43.58 6.16
C THR A 14 10.25 -43.87 4.88
N VAL A 15 11.26 -43.05 4.58
CA VAL A 15 12.39 -43.43 3.72
C VAL A 15 13.64 -42.94 4.43
N ASP A 16 14.40 -43.89 4.96
CA ASP A 16 15.81 -43.74 5.32
C ASP A 16 16.64 -43.70 4.04
N LEU A 17 17.58 -42.76 3.95
CA LEU A 17 18.84 -42.93 3.23
C LEU A 17 19.92 -42.09 3.91
N ASP A 18 20.78 -42.76 4.66
CA ASP A 18 22.11 -42.32 5.05
C ASP A 18 23.09 -42.97 4.07
N ASP A 19 23.99 -42.17 3.49
CA ASP A 19 25.39 -42.53 3.19
C ASP A 19 26.05 -41.44 2.33
N SER A 20 27.15 -40.92 2.85
CA SER A 20 28.12 -40.05 2.17
C SER A 20 29.37 -40.86 1.79
N PRO A 21 30.15 -40.44 0.77
CA PRO A 21 31.55 -40.09 1.10
C PRO A 21 32.22 -39.00 0.23
N THR A 22 32.96 -38.13 0.92
CA THR A 22 34.32 -37.58 0.65
C THR A 22 34.73 -36.90 -0.67
N GLY A 23 34.94 -35.57 -0.60
CA GLY A 23 36.18 -34.82 -0.97
C GLY A 23 36.33 -34.24 -2.40
N PRO A 24 37.28 -33.28 -2.65
CA PRO A 24 38.00 -32.38 -1.75
C PRO A 24 37.82 -30.87 -2.07
N GLN A 25 38.23 -30.05 -1.09
CA GLN A 25 38.21 -28.58 -1.07
C GLN A 25 39.34 -27.97 -1.91
N ALA A 26 39.06 -26.84 -2.58
CA ALA A 26 40.08 -25.96 -3.16
C ALA A 26 40.09 -24.61 -2.41
N LEU A 27 41.16 -24.41 -1.64
CA LEU A 27 41.57 -23.16 -1.01
C LEU A 27 42.24 -22.25 -2.05
N PHE A 28 41.79 -21.00 -2.17
CA PHE A 28 42.59 -19.94 -2.80
C PHE A 28 43.13 -19.00 -1.72
N SER A 29 44.43 -19.11 -1.44
CA SER A 29 45.20 -18.16 -0.64
C SER A 29 45.65 -16.99 -1.50
N PHE A 30 45.41 -15.77 -1.03
CA PHE A 30 46.11 -14.56 -1.48
C PHE A 30 47.50 -14.51 -0.85
N HIS A 31 48.53 -14.26 -1.65
CA HIS A 31 49.84 -13.78 -1.19
C HIS A 31 50.24 -12.54 -1.99
N SER A 32 50.97 -11.69 -1.28
CA SER A 32 51.25 -10.30 -1.55
C SER A 32 52.64 -10.10 -2.19
N ILE A 33 52.83 -8.91 -2.78
CA ILE A 33 54.10 -8.16 -2.98
C ILE A 33 55.05 -8.63 -4.09
N PHE A 34 55.28 -7.76 -5.08
CA PHE A 34 56.63 -7.38 -5.51
C PHE A 34 56.67 -5.90 -5.93
N ASN A 35 57.82 -5.31 -5.67
CA ASN A 35 58.14 -3.89 -5.63
C ASN A 35 59.20 -3.56 -6.70
N LEU A 36 59.39 -2.25 -6.95
CA LEU A 36 60.54 -1.57 -7.58
C LEU A 36 60.70 -1.46 -9.12
N SER A 37 60.47 -0.21 -9.57
CA SER A 37 61.42 0.73 -10.24
C SER A 37 62.19 0.34 -11.50
N GLY A 38 62.10 1.20 -12.53
CA GLY A 38 63.08 1.33 -13.60
C GLY A 38 62.85 2.56 -14.49
N LEU A 39 63.69 3.58 -14.32
CA LEU A 39 63.79 4.81 -15.13
C LEU A 39 64.18 4.52 -16.59
N MET A 40 63.64 5.29 -17.54
CA MET A 40 64.47 5.86 -18.60
C MET A 40 63.86 7.14 -19.19
N LYS A 41 64.68 8.19 -19.21
CA LYS A 41 64.41 9.54 -19.74
C LYS A 41 64.78 9.58 -21.22
N THR A 42 63.94 10.16 -22.06
CA THR A 42 64.37 10.86 -23.28
C THR A 42 63.51 12.10 -23.47
N ALA A 43 64.17 13.24 -23.68
CA ALA A 43 63.60 14.57 -23.81
C ALA A 43 63.53 14.99 -25.28
N LEU A 44 62.47 15.70 -25.67
CA LEU A 44 62.36 16.52 -26.89
C LEU A 44 61.43 17.74 -26.61
N PRO A 45 61.60 18.85 -27.36
CA PRO A 45 61.43 20.23 -26.87
C PRO A 45 59.99 20.77 -26.95
N PRO A 46 59.69 21.90 -26.26
CA PRO A 46 58.33 22.38 -26.07
C PRO A 46 57.91 23.33 -27.20
N PHE A 47 56.76 23.05 -27.84
CA PHE A 47 56.00 24.08 -28.53
C PHE A 47 54.50 23.80 -28.40
N LEU A 48 53.80 24.87 -27.98
CA LEU A 48 52.42 25.24 -28.26
C LEU A 48 51.26 24.86 -27.30
N LEU A 49 50.51 25.94 -27.02
CA LEU A 49 49.12 26.08 -26.59
C LEU A 49 48.79 25.80 -25.11
N ALA A 50 48.92 26.85 -24.29
CA ALA A 50 48.09 27.01 -23.10
C ALA A 50 46.65 27.36 -23.54
N ALA A 51 45.82 26.33 -23.69
CA ALA A 51 44.37 26.51 -23.69
C ALA A 51 43.92 26.71 -22.23
N ALA A 52 43.48 27.92 -21.89
CA ALA A 52 42.84 28.20 -20.62
C ALA A 52 41.48 27.48 -20.60
N LEU A 53 41.44 26.27 -20.04
CA LEU A 53 40.20 25.62 -19.63
C LEU A 53 39.65 26.39 -18.44
N VAL A 54 38.72 27.31 -18.71
CA VAL A 54 37.85 27.89 -17.68
C VAL A 54 36.90 26.76 -17.26
N SER A 55 37.29 25.99 -16.24
CA SER A 55 36.37 25.08 -15.57
C SER A 55 35.40 25.92 -14.75
N SER A 56 34.31 26.35 -15.37
CA SER A 56 33.14 26.83 -14.64
C SER A 56 32.68 25.69 -13.71
N PRO A 57 32.58 25.90 -12.39
CA PRO A 57 31.99 24.90 -11.52
C PRO A 57 30.56 24.67 -11.98
N VAL A 58 30.27 23.47 -12.46
CA VAL A 58 28.90 23.00 -12.58
C VAL A 58 28.39 22.87 -11.14
N TYR A 59 27.65 23.88 -10.70
CA TYR A 59 26.84 23.74 -9.49
C TYR A 59 25.75 22.73 -9.82
N VAL A 60 25.98 21.47 -9.46
CA VAL A 60 24.90 20.51 -9.30
C VAL A 60 24.09 21.01 -8.12
N SER A 61 22.98 21.68 -8.44
CA SER A 61 21.89 21.94 -7.51
C SER A 61 21.44 20.59 -6.96
N HIS A 62 21.96 20.21 -5.80
CA HIS A 62 21.33 19.21 -4.97
C HIS A 62 20.09 19.91 -4.40
N GLY A 63 18.96 19.78 -5.10
CA GLY A 63 17.67 20.15 -4.54
C GLY A 63 17.58 19.51 -3.16
N ASN A 64 17.17 20.28 -2.15
CA ASN A 64 17.03 19.79 -0.80
C ASN A 64 16.15 18.52 -0.86
N ALA A 65 16.71 17.36 -0.52
CA ALA A 65 15.92 16.14 -0.43
C ALA A 65 14.76 16.43 0.54
N ALA A 66 13.52 16.18 0.11
CA ALA A 66 12.34 16.49 0.93
C ALA A 66 12.49 15.88 2.32
N GLU A 67 12.44 16.70 3.36
CA GLU A 67 12.66 16.25 4.73
C GLU A 67 11.45 15.44 5.22
N LEU A 68 11.72 14.22 5.69
CA LEU A 68 10.73 13.31 6.27
C LEU A 68 10.68 13.47 7.79
N GLU A 69 9.56 13.99 8.28
CA GLU A 69 9.25 14.17 9.71
C GLU A 69 8.45 12.97 10.24
N VAL A 70 8.74 12.52 11.45
CA VAL A 70 7.92 11.53 12.15
C VAL A 70 6.77 12.24 12.85
N VAL A 71 5.54 11.93 12.46
CA VAL A 71 4.32 12.52 13.05
C VAL A 71 3.81 11.66 14.21
N ALA A 72 3.83 10.34 14.04
CA ALA A 72 3.40 9.39 15.05
C ALA A 72 4.19 8.09 14.93
N SER A 73 4.31 7.36 16.03
CA SER A 73 5.01 6.08 16.09
C SER A 73 4.24 5.08 16.94
N PHE A 74 4.09 3.87 16.42
CA PHE A 74 3.31 2.79 17.00
C PHE A 74 4.24 1.60 17.24
N PRO A 75 4.71 1.37 18.48
CA PRO A 75 5.71 0.32 18.73
C PRO A 75 5.23 -1.11 18.43
N LYS A 76 3.92 -1.36 18.49
CA LYS A 76 3.34 -2.70 18.44
C LYS A 76 2.13 -2.86 17.52
N GLN A 77 1.65 -1.78 16.89
CA GLN A 77 0.44 -1.81 16.07
C GLN A 77 0.81 -1.45 14.63
N GLN A 78 0.63 -2.40 13.71
CA GLN A 78 0.78 -2.15 12.28
C GLN A 78 -0.30 -1.20 11.81
N VAL A 79 0.09 0.02 11.45
CA VAL A 79 -0.79 1.03 10.85
C VAL A 79 -0.86 0.81 9.35
N THR A 80 -2.03 0.93 8.73
CA THR A 80 -2.17 0.91 7.26
C THR A 80 -2.74 2.22 6.74
N GLY A 81 -3.97 2.59 7.11
CA GLY A 81 -4.60 3.79 6.58
C GLY A 81 -4.30 5.08 7.35
N ILE A 82 -4.38 6.19 6.63
CA ILE A 82 -4.33 7.55 7.18
C ILE A 82 -5.29 8.50 6.45
N GLY A 83 -6.08 9.23 7.21
CA GLY A 83 -6.91 10.33 6.75
C GLY A 83 -6.59 11.61 7.51
N VAL A 84 -6.29 12.71 6.80
CA VAL A 84 -6.03 14.02 7.41
C VAL A 84 -7.19 14.96 7.10
N SER A 85 -7.78 15.56 8.13
CA SER A 85 -8.84 16.57 8.01
C SER A 85 -8.36 17.77 7.19
N LYS A 86 -9.15 18.13 6.19
CA LYS A 86 -8.87 19.24 5.26
C LYS A 86 -9.08 20.60 5.90
N THR A 87 -9.83 20.69 6.99
CA THR A 87 -10.06 21.96 7.69
C THR A 87 -9.25 22.08 8.98
N SER A 88 -9.18 21.01 9.78
CA SER A 88 -8.61 21.06 11.13
C SER A 88 -7.20 20.47 11.23
N GLY A 89 -6.77 19.69 10.24
CA GLY A 89 -5.51 18.94 10.29
C GLY A 89 -5.51 17.76 11.27
N ARG A 90 -6.65 17.41 11.88
CA ARG A 90 -6.80 16.18 12.69
C ARG A 90 -6.40 14.96 11.86
N ILE A 91 -5.70 14.02 12.49
CA ILE A 91 -5.14 12.84 11.83
C ILE A 91 -5.86 11.60 12.37
N PHE A 92 -6.38 10.79 11.46
CA PHE A 92 -7.05 9.52 11.75
C PHE A 92 -6.26 8.39 11.11
N VAL A 93 -6.06 7.32 11.87
CA VAL A 93 -5.34 6.12 11.41
C VAL A 93 -6.15 4.87 11.72
N ASN A 94 -5.92 3.80 10.96
CA ASN A 94 -6.44 2.49 11.30
C ASN A 94 -5.35 1.43 11.44
N PHE A 95 -5.70 0.38 12.16
CA PHE A 95 -4.89 -0.81 12.36
C PHE A 95 -5.78 -2.01 12.01
N PRO A 96 -5.45 -2.81 10.99
CA PRO A 96 -6.24 -3.99 10.66
C PRO A 96 -6.01 -5.08 11.69
N PHE A 97 -7.05 -5.88 11.95
CA PHE A 97 -6.95 -7.02 12.87
C PHE A 97 -6.20 -8.19 12.20
N TRP A 98 -4.90 -8.04 11.94
CA TRP A 98 -4.06 -9.07 11.31
C TRP A 98 -3.40 -10.04 12.29
N SER A 99 -3.33 -9.68 13.57
CA SER A 99 -2.70 -10.51 14.61
C SER A 99 -3.40 -10.34 15.96
N ASP A 100 -3.13 -11.25 16.89
CA ASP A 100 -3.68 -11.20 18.26
C ASP A 100 -3.20 -9.98 19.06
N ASP A 101 -2.15 -9.30 18.60
CA ASP A 101 -1.67 -8.06 19.20
C ASP A 101 -2.59 -6.85 18.89
N HIS A 102 -3.58 -6.98 18.02
CA HIS A 102 -4.52 -5.91 17.65
C HIS A 102 -5.23 -5.32 18.89
N ILE A 103 -5.13 -4.02 19.12
CA ILE A 103 -5.77 -3.35 20.28
C ILE A 103 -6.85 -2.33 19.92
N ILE A 104 -6.77 -1.71 18.75
CA ILE A 104 -7.62 -0.58 18.36
C ILE A 104 -7.77 -0.59 16.84
N SER A 105 -8.99 -0.42 16.32
CA SER A 105 -9.26 -0.49 14.89
C SER A 105 -9.07 0.86 14.20
N VAL A 106 -9.63 1.93 14.78
CA VAL A 106 -9.51 3.30 14.26
C VAL A 106 -9.26 4.25 15.40
N ALA A 107 -8.33 5.17 15.20
CA ALA A 107 -7.94 6.15 16.21
C ALA A 107 -7.72 7.53 15.61
N GLU A 108 -8.04 8.56 16.39
CA GLU A 108 -7.48 9.89 16.22
C GLU A 108 -6.10 9.93 16.89
N VAL A 109 -5.14 10.54 16.20
CA VAL A 109 -3.77 10.77 16.69
C VAL A 109 -3.70 12.15 17.35
N GLY A 110 -3.42 12.18 18.65
CA GLY A 110 -3.17 13.40 19.41
C GLY A 110 -1.84 14.06 19.06
N LYS A 111 -1.66 15.33 19.45
CA LYS A 111 -0.42 16.10 19.20
C LYS A 111 0.83 15.50 19.85
N ASP A 112 0.64 14.69 20.88
CA ASP A 112 1.69 13.96 21.60
C ASP A 112 1.88 12.52 21.07
N GLY A 113 1.18 12.15 19.99
CA GLY A 113 1.20 10.81 19.41
C GLY A 113 0.26 9.81 20.09
N ASN A 114 -0.50 10.21 21.12
CA ASN A 114 -1.44 9.32 21.79
C ASN A 114 -2.63 8.96 20.89
N LEU A 115 -3.12 7.73 21.03
CA LEU A 115 -4.25 7.22 20.27
C LEU A 115 -5.55 7.34 21.07
N THR A 116 -6.56 7.98 20.49
CA THR A 116 -7.93 8.00 21.02
C THR A 116 -8.85 7.20 20.11
N PRO A 117 -9.59 6.17 20.60
CA PRO A 117 -10.56 5.45 19.79
C PRO A 117 -11.53 6.38 19.06
N PHE A 118 -11.66 6.19 17.76
CA PHE A 118 -12.50 7.04 16.91
C PHE A 118 -13.51 6.19 16.10
N PRO A 119 -14.77 6.63 15.89
CA PRO A 119 -15.39 7.84 16.46
C PRO A 119 -15.57 7.77 17.98
N ASP A 120 -15.61 6.57 18.53
CA ASP A 120 -15.71 6.31 19.96
C ASP A 120 -15.16 4.91 20.31
N ALA A 121 -15.20 4.57 21.60
CA ALA A 121 -14.81 3.25 22.10
C ALA A 121 -15.81 2.14 21.73
N GLU A 122 -17.09 2.46 21.52
CA GLU A 122 -18.14 1.49 21.19
C GLU A 122 -17.92 0.89 19.80
N TRP A 123 -17.55 1.71 18.81
CA TRP A 123 -17.16 1.23 17.48
C TRP A 123 -15.86 0.41 17.51
N ASN A 124 -14.96 0.69 18.45
CA ASN A 124 -13.67 0.00 18.60
C ASN A 124 -13.72 -1.24 19.51
N ARG A 125 -14.89 -1.61 20.05
CA ARG A 125 -15.00 -2.75 20.97
C ARG A 125 -14.62 -4.07 20.29
N LYS A 126 -13.99 -4.97 21.05
CA LYS A 126 -13.46 -6.27 20.57
C LYS A 126 -14.45 -7.43 20.67
N ASP A 127 -15.59 -7.25 21.31
CA ASP A 127 -16.49 -8.34 21.71
C ASP A 127 -17.23 -9.02 20.54
N GLU A 128 -17.85 -10.18 20.82
CA GLU A 128 -18.68 -10.95 19.87
C GLU A 128 -20.05 -10.30 19.58
N GLY A 129 -20.18 -8.99 19.82
CA GLY A 129 -21.36 -8.24 19.45
C GLY A 129 -21.55 -8.16 17.92
N SER A 130 -22.74 -7.73 17.52
CA SER A 130 -23.15 -7.67 16.12
C SER A 130 -22.12 -6.92 15.24
N PRO A 131 -21.60 -7.55 14.16
CA PRO A 131 -20.47 -7.03 13.38
C PRO A 131 -20.82 -5.79 12.54
N ASP A 132 -22.10 -5.48 12.37
CA ASP A 132 -22.61 -4.27 11.73
C ASP A 132 -22.49 -3.01 12.61
N LYS A 133 -22.31 -3.18 13.93
CA LYS A 133 -22.29 -2.09 14.92
C LYS A 133 -20.92 -1.86 15.58
N ARG A 134 -19.86 -2.39 14.98
CA ARG A 134 -18.47 -2.23 15.43
C ARG A 134 -17.51 -2.47 14.28
N PHE A 135 -16.26 -2.10 14.48
CA PHE A 135 -15.17 -2.48 13.60
C PHE A 135 -14.76 -3.94 13.83
N VAL A 136 -14.48 -4.64 12.73
CA VAL A 136 -14.04 -6.04 12.72
C VAL A 136 -12.61 -6.14 12.20
N CYS A 137 -12.33 -5.57 11.03
CA CYS A 137 -10.98 -5.50 10.45
C CYS A 137 -10.91 -4.32 9.46
N VAL A 138 -10.74 -3.11 10.00
CA VAL A 138 -10.62 -1.88 9.20
C VAL A 138 -9.31 -1.89 8.44
N GLN A 139 -9.38 -1.64 7.13
CA GLN A 139 -8.23 -1.65 6.24
C GLN A 139 -7.83 -0.23 5.79
N SER A 140 -8.81 0.63 5.51
CA SER A 140 -8.55 1.99 5.01
C SER A 140 -9.41 3.03 5.71
N VAL A 141 -8.82 4.21 5.92
CA VAL A 141 -9.49 5.43 6.38
C VAL A 141 -9.08 6.59 5.50
N VAL A 142 -10.06 7.34 4.98
CA VAL A 142 -9.81 8.47 4.07
C VAL A 142 -10.70 9.64 4.43
N VAL A 143 -10.17 10.87 4.30
CA VAL A 143 -10.97 12.09 4.43
C VAL A 143 -11.22 12.67 3.05
N ASP A 144 -12.50 12.88 2.72
CA ASP A 144 -12.90 13.46 1.43
C ASP A 144 -12.74 14.99 1.39
N ASP A 145 -13.05 15.60 0.24
CA ASP A 145 -12.98 17.05 0.02
C ASP A 145 -14.04 17.86 0.77
N ARG A 146 -15.00 17.19 1.43
CA ARG A 146 -16.01 17.80 2.33
C ARG A 146 -15.70 17.55 3.80
N ASP A 147 -14.48 17.13 4.11
CA ASP A 147 -14.00 16.88 5.47
C ASP A 147 -14.82 15.81 6.22
N THR A 148 -15.35 14.82 5.48
CA THR A 148 -15.97 13.61 6.03
C THR A 148 -14.93 12.50 6.10
N LEU A 149 -14.88 11.79 7.24
CA LEU A 149 -14.07 10.58 7.35
C LEU A 149 -14.87 9.37 6.89
N TRP A 150 -14.25 8.61 5.99
CA TRP A 150 -14.74 7.34 5.48
C TRP A 150 -13.87 6.22 6.02
N ILE A 151 -14.49 5.19 6.58
CA ILE A 151 -13.83 4.05 7.20
C ILE A 151 -14.27 2.78 6.48
N LEU A 152 -13.33 2.08 5.85
CA LEU A 152 -13.58 0.84 5.12
C LEU A 152 -13.18 -0.36 5.97
N ASP A 153 -14.19 -1.12 6.41
CA ASP A 153 -14.02 -2.37 7.14
C ASP A 153 -14.07 -3.54 6.17
N ALA A 154 -12.95 -4.24 6.00
CA ALA A 154 -12.86 -5.43 5.16
C ALA A 154 -13.58 -6.62 5.79
N GLY A 155 -13.80 -6.59 7.12
CA GLY A 155 -14.49 -7.66 7.84
C GLY A 155 -13.76 -8.99 7.84
N SER A 156 -12.47 -9.04 7.49
CA SER A 156 -11.68 -10.26 7.29
C SER A 156 -10.54 -10.35 8.32
N PRO A 157 -10.84 -10.65 9.60
CA PRO A 157 -9.84 -10.73 10.65
C PRO A 157 -8.81 -11.80 10.32
N LYS A 158 -7.54 -11.48 10.59
CA LYS A 158 -6.35 -12.28 10.25
C LYS A 158 -6.26 -12.66 8.77
N GLN A 159 -7.00 -11.95 7.91
CA GLN A 159 -7.16 -12.24 6.49
C GLN A 159 -7.65 -13.68 6.24
N GLN A 160 -8.52 -14.21 7.11
CA GLN A 160 -9.07 -15.58 7.03
C GLN A 160 -10.43 -15.67 6.33
N GLY A 161 -10.91 -14.54 5.81
CA GLY A 161 -12.15 -14.44 5.04
C GLY A 161 -13.16 -13.51 5.71
N VAL A 162 -14.03 -12.92 4.88
CA VAL A 162 -15.04 -11.97 5.32
C VAL A 162 -16.03 -12.64 6.28
N VAL A 163 -16.17 -12.07 7.47
CA VAL A 163 -17.19 -12.43 8.45
C VAL A 163 -18.55 -11.90 7.96
N PRO A 164 -19.61 -12.73 7.94
CA PRO A 164 -20.94 -12.29 7.51
C PRO A 164 -21.41 -11.02 8.23
N GLY A 165 -21.84 -10.01 7.46
CA GLY A 165 -22.29 -8.71 7.97
C GLY A 165 -21.19 -7.77 8.48
N ALA A 166 -19.91 -8.16 8.39
CA ALA A 166 -18.80 -7.34 8.87
C ALA A 166 -18.28 -6.33 7.84
N ALA A 167 -18.25 -6.70 6.55
CA ALA A 167 -17.76 -5.83 5.50
C ALA A 167 -18.70 -4.62 5.32
N LYS A 168 -18.16 -3.40 5.43
CA LYS A 168 -18.96 -2.17 5.41
C LYS A 168 -18.10 -0.94 5.13
N LEU A 169 -18.74 0.08 4.57
CA LEU A 169 -18.21 1.44 4.51
C LEU A 169 -18.97 2.31 5.53
N VAL A 170 -18.25 2.98 6.41
CA VAL A 170 -18.82 3.85 7.46
C VAL A 170 -18.48 5.29 7.15
N LYS A 171 -19.49 6.15 7.17
CA LYS A 171 -19.37 7.60 6.99
C LYS A 171 -19.46 8.29 8.35
N VAL A 172 -18.44 9.06 8.70
CA VAL A 172 -18.35 9.82 9.94
C VAL A 172 -18.27 11.31 9.63
N ASP A 173 -19.18 12.09 10.19
CA ASP A 173 -19.09 13.54 10.16
C ASP A 173 -18.04 14.01 11.18
N LEU A 174 -16.97 14.67 10.71
CA LEU A 174 -15.89 15.12 11.59
C LEU A 174 -16.25 16.33 12.44
N ALA A 175 -17.30 17.08 12.09
CA ALA A 175 -17.76 18.21 12.90
C ALA A 175 -18.43 17.73 14.20
N SER A 176 -19.24 16.68 14.11
CA SER A 176 -19.92 16.07 15.26
C SER A 176 -19.21 14.84 15.84
N ASN A 177 -18.22 14.29 15.12
CA ASN A 177 -17.60 12.99 15.37
C ASN A 177 -18.61 11.84 15.45
N GLN A 178 -19.73 11.93 14.72
CA GLN A 178 -20.78 10.92 14.72
C GLN A 178 -20.78 10.10 13.44
N VAL A 179 -21.06 8.81 13.58
CA VAL A 179 -21.42 7.97 12.42
C VAL A 179 -22.76 8.45 11.88
N VAL A 180 -22.76 8.93 10.64
CA VAL A 180 -23.97 9.45 9.97
C VAL A 180 -24.58 8.43 9.01
N LYS A 181 -23.79 7.48 8.52
CA LYS A 181 -24.28 6.43 7.60
C LYS A 181 -23.36 5.21 7.63
N VAL A 182 -23.96 4.03 7.49
CA VAL A 182 -23.26 2.76 7.25
C VAL A 182 -23.79 2.16 5.96
N TYR A 183 -22.89 1.72 5.09
CA TYR A 183 -23.17 0.99 3.86
C TYR A 183 -22.68 -0.45 4.05
N PRO A 184 -23.54 -1.38 4.48
CA PRO A 184 -23.16 -2.79 4.60
C PRO A 184 -22.90 -3.37 3.21
N MET A 185 -21.85 -4.17 3.06
CA MET A 185 -21.50 -4.77 1.77
C MET A 185 -22.31 -6.05 1.58
N GLU A 186 -22.89 -6.21 0.39
CA GLU A 186 -23.58 -7.45 0.02
C GLU A 186 -22.56 -8.59 -0.19
N ASP A 187 -22.95 -9.84 0.07
CA ASP A 187 -22.08 -11.02 -0.16
C ASP A 187 -21.66 -11.16 -1.63
N THR A 188 -22.46 -10.64 -2.57
CA THR A 188 -22.16 -10.58 -4.01
C THR A 188 -21.04 -9.58 -4.32
N VAL A 189 -20.91 -8.54 -3.49
CA VAL A 189 -19.93 -7.45 -3.61
C VAL A 189 -18.65 -7.80 -2.85
N ALA A 190 -18.77 -8.27 -1.61
CA ALA A 190 -17.66 -8.69 -0.76
C ALA A 190 -17.82 -10.17 -0.33
N PRO A 191 -17.63 -11.13 -1.26
CA PRO A 191 -17.75 -12.55 -0.93
C PRO A 191 -16.68 -12.99 0.07
N LYS A 192 -16.81 -14.20 0.62
CA LYS A 192 -15.91 -14.73 1.67
C LYS A 192 -14.40 -14.56 1.40
N LYS A 193 -13.94 -14.69 0.16
CA LYS A 193 -12.52 -14.54 -0.22
C LYS A 193 -12.10 -13.09 -0.52
N SER A 194 -13.02 -12.14 -0.41
CA SER A 194 -12.77 -10.72 -0.64
C SER A 194 -11.82 -10.15 0.40
N TYR A 195 -11.08 -9.15 -0.01
CA TYR A 195 -10.41 -8.23 0.90
C TYR A 195 -10.56 -6.81 0.36
N LEU A 196 -11.51 -6.04 0.92
CA LEU A 196 -11.71 -4.64 0.54
C LEU A 196 -10.49 -3.84 1.03
N ASN A 197 -9.74 -3.22 0.12
CA ASN A 197 -8.47 -2.60 0.46
C ASN A 197 -8.57 -1.09 0.63
N ASP A 198 -8.56 -0.33 -0.47
CA ASP A 198 -8.53 1.13 -0.43
C ASP A 198 -9.77 1.74 -1.08
N ILE A 199 -10.03 3.01 -0.79
CA ILE A 199 -11.23 3.75 -1.18
C ILE A 199 -10.92 5.17 -1.64
N ARG A 200 -11.58 5.65 -2.69
CA ARG A 200 -11.70 7.09 -3.00
C ARG A 200 -13.15 7.48 -3.12
N VAL A 201 -13.47 8.70 -2.69
CA VAL A 201 -14.82 9.25 -2.69
C VAL A 201 -14.88 10.46 -3.61
N ASP A 202 -15.77 10.40 -4.59
CA ASP A 202 -16.15 11.52 -5.44
C ASP A 202 -17.41 12.16 -4.86
N THR A 203 -17.24 13.25 -4.12
CA THR A 203 -18.39 13.93 -3.51
C THR A 203 -19.21 14.72 -4.51
N ALA A 204 -18.63 15.08 -5.67
CA ALA A 204 -19.31 15.81 -6.73
C ALA A 204 -20.34 14.93 -7.43
N THR A 205 -19.98 13.67 -7.71
CA THR A 205 -20.92 12.70 -8.30
C THR A 205 -21.65 11.84 -7.26
N GLY A 206 -21.23 11.86 -6.00
CA GLY A 206 -21.84 11.09 -4.93
C GLY A 206 -21.53 9.59 -5.01
N HIS A 207 -20.30 9.22 -5.39
CA HIS A 207 -19.88 7.83 -5.51
C HIS A 207 -18.63 7.53 -4.68
N ALA A 208 -18.53 6.31 -4.17
CA ALA A 208 -17.29 5.74 -3.66
C ALA A 208 -16.77 4.65 -4.60
N PHE A 209 -15.45 4.60 -4.75
CA PHE A 209 -14.73 3.61 -5.52
C PHE A 209 -13.80 2.84 -4.58
N ILE A 210 -13.87 1.52 -4.60
CA ILE A 210 -13.12 0.65 -3.70
C ILE A 210 -12.37 -0.40 -4.52
N THR A 211 -11.13 -0.69 -4.13
CA THR A 211 -10.37 -1.84 -4.64
C THR A 211 -10.58 -3.07 -3.77
N GLU A 212 -10.59 -4.24 -4.40
CA GLU A 212 -10.75 -5.52 -3.72
C GLU A 212 -9.57 -6.41 -4.07
N SER A 213 -8.62 -6.54 -3.13
CA SER A 213 -7.30 -7.11 -3.34
C SER A 213 -7.22 -8.62 -3.09
N GLY A 214 -8.28 -9.22 -2.53
CA GLY A 214 -8.34 -10.63 -2.17
C GLY A 214 -8.56 -11.55 -3.37
N ILE A 215 -9.59 -11.27 -4.18
CA ILE A 215 -9.85 -11.97 -5.45
C ILE A 215 -9.90 -11.04 -6.66
N GLY A 216 -9.72 -9.72 -6.51
CA GLY A 216 -9.55 -8.79 -7.62
C GLY A 216 -10.86 -8.29 -8.19
N SER A 217 -11.26 -7.06 -7.85
CA SER A 217 -12.35 -6.33 -8.50
C SER A 217 -12.27 -4.83 -8.18
N LEU A 218 -13.09 -4.04 -8.87
CA LEU A 218 -13.45 -2.68 -8.44
C LEU A 218 -14.88 -2.68 -7.94
N ILE A 219 -15.15 -1.96 -6.87
CA ILE A 219 -16.49 -1.80 -6.29
C ILE A 219 -16.87 -0.32 -6.39
N VAL A 220 -18.11 -0.07 -6.82
CA VAL A 220 -18.70 1.27 -6.89
C VAL A 220 -19.92 1.30 -5.98
N ILE A 221 -20.03 2.34 -5.17
CA ILE A 221 -21.20 2.58 -4.32
C ILE A 221 -21.79 3.93 -4.70
N ASN A 222 -23.08 3.96 -5.05
CA ASN A 222 -23.83 5.20 -5.10
C ASN A 222 -24.15 5.61 -3.65
N LEU A 223 -23.63 6.75 -3.20
CA LEU A 223 -23.70 7.15 -1.80
C LEU A 223 -25.08 7.69 -1.39
N GLU A 224 -25.93 8.04 -2.35
CA GLU A 224 -27.31 8.46 -2.10
C GLU A 224 -28.22 7.24 -1.90
N SER A 225 -28.23 6.31 -2.86
CA SER A 225 -29.10 5.13 -2.83
C SER A 225 -28.55 3.98 -2.00
N GLY A 226 -27.23 3.90 -1.85
CA GLY A 226 -26.51 2.75 -1.28
C GLY A 226 -26.36 1.57 -2.25
N GLU A 227 -26.75 1.72 -3.52
CA GLU A 227 -26.59 0.68 -4.54
C GLU A 227 -25.10 0.39 -4.81
N GLN A 228 -24.76 -0.89 -4.92
CA GLN A 228 -23.39 -1.37 -5.05
C GLN A 228 -23.20 -2.16 -6.34
N ARG A 229 -22.04 -2.00 -6.96
CA ARG A 229 -21.66 -2.74 -8.16
C ARG A 229 -20.27 -3.31 -8.00
N ARG A 230 -20.13 -4.61 -8.25
CA ARG A 230 -18.84 -5.28 -8.37
C ARG A 230 -18.47 -5.44 -9.83
N LEU A 231 -17.37 -4.84 -10.23
CA LEU A 231 -16.94 -4.70 -11.61
C LEU A 231 -15.56 -5.34 -11.80
N LEU A 232 -15.27 -5.79 -13.02
CA LEU A 232 -13.95 -6.30 -13.41
C LEU A 232 -13.44 -7.49 -12.55
N ALA A 233 -14.31 -8.32 -11.98
CA ALA A 233 -13.93 -9.36 -11.02
C ALA A 233 -12.98 -10.46 -11.56
N ASN A 234 -12.88 -10.60 -12.88
CA ASN A 234 -11.96 -11.54 -13.55
C ASN A 234 -11.13 -10.87 -14.64
N HIS A 235 -11.18 -9.54 -14.71
CA HIS A 235 -10.47 -8.82 -15.76
C HIS A 235 -8.96 -8.79 -15.43
N PRO A 236 -8.05 -9.00 -16.39
CA PRO A 236 -6.61 -9.02 -16.12
C PRO A 236 -6.07 -7.76 -15.42
N SER A 237 -6.72 -6.60 -15.60
CA SER A 237 -6.29 -5.36 -14.95
C SER A 237 -6.47 -5.33 -13.44
N THR A 238 -7.35 -6.16 -12.89
CA THR A 238 -7.59 -6.24 -11.45
C THR A 238 -6.89 -7.44 -10.82
N LYS A 239 -6.11 -8.20 -11.60
CA LYS A 239 -5.38 -9.38 -11.13
C LYS A 239 -3.91 -9.05 -10.94
N ALA A 240 -3.29 -9.83 -10.06
CA ALA A 240 -1.84 -9.85 -9.92
C ALA A 240 -1.23 -10.26 -11.26
N GLU A 241 -0.11 -9.64 -11.64
CA GLU A 241 0.61 -9.96 -12.85
C GLU A 241 1.36 -11.29 -12.72
N ILE A 242 1.11 -12.18 -13.67
CA ILE A 242 1.75 -13.50 -13.71
C ILE A 242 3.26 -13.32 -13.89
N GLY A 243 4.04 -13.99 -13.03
CA GLY A 243 5.49 -13.99 -13.10
C GLY A 243 6.15 -12.79 -12.41
N THR A 244 5.38 -11.92 -11.76
CA THR A 244 5.94 -10.85 -10.93
C THR A 244 6.64 -11.42 -9.70
N GLU A 245 7.88 -10.96 -9.48
CA GLU A 245 8.61 -11.16 -8.24
C GLU A 245 8.69 -9.83 -7.50
N LEU A 246 8.34 -9.86 -6.22
CA LEU A 246 8.42 -8.70 -5.34
C LEU A 246 9.65 -8.87 -4.44
N VAL A 247 10.47 -7.82 -4.34
CA VAL A 247 11.61 -7.79 -3.42
C VAL A 247 11.66 -6.46 -2.69
N VAL A 248 11.63 -6.53 -1.35
CA VAL A 248 11.63 -5.36 -0.47
C VAL A 248 12.69 -5.56 0.60
N ASP A 249 13.61 -4.63 0.78
CA ASP A 249 14.74 -4.76 1.73
C ASP A 249 15.51 -6.08 1.59
N SER A 250 15.72 -6.56 0.36
CA SER A 250 16.32 -7.88 0.08
C SER A 250 15.52 -9.07 0.65
N ILE A 251 14.28 -8.87 1.08
CA ILE A 251 13.32 -9.91 1.46
C ILE A 251 12.43 -10.17 0.25
N ARG A 252 12.32 -11.44 -0.15
CA ARG A 252 11.29 -11.92 -1.08
C ARG A 252 10.12 -12.44 -0.25
N PRO A 253 8.97 -11.75 -0.19
CA PRO A 253 7.78 -12.26 0.46
C PRO A 253 7.37 -13.59 -0.17
N ILE A 254 6.92 -14.55 0.65
CA ILE A 254 6.54 -15.89 0.19
C ILE A 254 5.09 -16.16 0.60
N ASP A 255 4.27 -16.52 -0.37
CA ASP A 255 2.90 -16.96 -0.13
C ASP A 255 2.90 -18.30 0.64
N PRO A 256 2.17 -18.42 1.76
CA PRO A 256 2.21 -19.63 2.58
C PRO A 256 1.53 -20.83 1.95
N GLU A 257 0.62 -20.64 0.98
CA GLU A 257 -0.12 -21.72 0.34
C GLU A 257 0.60 -22.24 -0.91
N THR A 258 1.15 -21.32 -1.72
CA THR A 258 1.75 -21.65 -3.02
C THR A 258 3.27 -21.72 -2.99
N ALA A 259 3.92 -21.24 -1.91
CA ALA A 259 5.37 -21.03 -1.81
C ALA A 259 5.96 -20.07 -2.88
N GLY A 260 5.11 -19.41 -3.67
CA GLY A 260 5.49 -18.42 -4.68
C GLY A 260 5.44 -16.99 -4.16
N THR A 261 5.45 -16.01 -5.08
CA THR A 261 5.19 -14.60 -4.74
C THR A 261 3.73 -14.44 -4.31
N PRO A 262 3.43 -13.78 -3.16
CA PRO A 262 2.08 -13.40 -2.78
C PRO A 262 1.34 -12.70 -3.91
N GLN A 263 0.10 -13.12 -4.16
CA GLN A 263 -0.74 -12.59 -5.23
C GLN A 263 -1.75 -11.61 -4.63
N PHE A 264 -1.38 -10.33 -4.62
CA PHE A 264 -2.28 -9.25 -4.24
C PHE A 264 -2.85 -8.61 -5.50
N HIS A 265 -4.18 -8.57 -5.56
CA HIS A 265 -4.91 -8.09 -6.72
C HIS A 265 -5.07 -6.57 -6.69
N ALA A 266 -6.10 -6.01 -7.33
CA ALA A 266 -6.37 -4.58 -7.33
C ALA A 266 -6.30 -3.98 -5.91
N ASP A 267 -5.47 -2.96 -5.74
CA ASP A 267 -5.13 -2.41 -4.44
C ASP A 267 -5.01 -0.88 -4.48
N GLY A 268 -3.87 -0.34 -4.90
CA GLY A 268 -3.67 1.09 -5.04
C GLY A 268 -4.71 1.73 -5.95
N ILE A 269 -5.30 2.83 -5.49
CA ILE A 269 -6.38 3.56 -6.16
C ILE A 269 -6.20 5.07 -5.99
N ALA A 270 -6.33 5.82 -7.08
CA ALA A 270 -6.31 7.28 -7.06
C ALA A 270 -7.43 7.84 -7.94
N LEU A 271 -8.06 8.91 -7.49
CA LEU A 271 -9.20 9.53 -8.15
C LEU A 271 -8.81 10.92 -8.63
N ASP A 272 -8.68 11.09 -9.94
CA ASP A 272 -8.65 12.38 -10.60
C ASP A 272 -10.10 12.79 -10.87
N ALA A 273 -10.74 13.36 -9.84
CA ALA A 273 -12.15 13.76 -9.89
C ALA A 273 -12.37 14.86 -10.94
N LYS A 274 -11.38 15.74 -11.13
CA LYS A 274 -11.45 16.87 -12.06
C LYS A 274 -11.56 16.40 -13.51
N ASN A 275 -10.76 15.40 -13.89
CA ASN A 275 -10.78 14.87 -15.25
C ASN A 275 -11.61 13.58 -15.37
N GLY A 276 -12.20 13.08 -14.29
CA GLY A 276 -13.09 11.92 -14.28
C GLY A 276 -12.38 10.58 -14.55
N TRP A 277 -11.17 10.43 -14.01
CA TRP A 277 -10.40 9.18 -14.09
C TRP A 277 -10.25 8.52 -12.73
N LEU A 278 -10.46 7.22 -12.70
CA LEU A 278 -10.02 6.37 -11.61
C LEU A 278 -8.78 5.61 -12.07
N TYR A 279 -7.65 5.88 -11.43
CA TYR A 279 -6.43 5.11 -11.56
C TYR A 279 -6.43 3.96 -10.56
N PHE A 280 -5.93 2.80 -10.98
CA PHE A 280 -5.82 1.65 -10.11
C PHE A 280 -4.66 0.75 -10.52
N HIS A 281 -4.17 -0.04 -9.57
CA HIS A 281 -3.00 -0.89 -9.75
C HIS A 281 -3.16 -2.20 -8.97
N PRO A 282 -2.80 -3.37 -9.53
CA PRO A 282 -2.65 -4.58 -8.74
C PRO A 282 -1.38 -4.50 -7.89
N LEU A 283 -1.43 -4.76 -6.57
CA LEU A 283 -0.24 -4.61 -5.73
C LEU A 283 0.90 -5.53 -6.18
N THR A 284 0.59 -6.78 -6.55
CA THR A 284 1.56 -7.67 -7.21
C THR A 284 1.54 -7.44 -8.71
N GLY A 285 2.17 -6.36 -9.17
CA GLY A 285 2.28 -6.02 -10.59
C GLY A 285 3.07 -4.73 -10.81
N TYR A 286 3.14 -4.28 -12.06
CA TYR A 286 3.83 -3.04 -12.43
C TYR A 286 3.03 -2.17 -13.41
N GLN A 287 1.90 -2.65 -13.91
CA GLN A 287 1.06 -1.94 -14.85
C GLN A 287 0.06 -1.05 -14.10
N LEU A 288 0.22 0.27 -14.29
CA LEU A 288 -0.80 1.24 -13.93
C LEU A 288 -1.94 1.21 -14.95
N TYR A 289 -3.17 1.14 -14.45
CA TYR A 289 -4.39 1.21 -15.24
C TYR A 289 -5.22 2.44 -14.89
N ARG A 290 -6.13 2.82 -15.79
CA ARG A 290 -7.20 3.78 -15.47
C ARG A 290 -8.49 3.45 -16.20
N ILE A 291 -9.60 4.00 -15.71
CA ILE A 291 -10.92 3.91 -16.34
C ILE A 291 -11.72 5.18 -16.02
N ARG A 292 -12.60 5.59 -16.96
CA ARG A 292 -13.51 6.73 -16.73
C ARG A 292 -14.49 6.40 -15.61
N THR A 293 -14.61 7.30 -14.63
CA THR A 293 -15.57 7.14 -13.53
C THR A 293 -17.01 7.05 -14.04
N SER A 294 -17.36 7.81 -15.09
CA SER A 294 -18.67 7.76 -15.74
C SER A 294 -19.04 6.40 -16.35
N VAL A 295 -18.05 5.58 -16.73
CA VAL A 295 -18.30 4.21 -17.19
C VAL A 295 -18.58 3.28 -16.01
N LEU A 296 -17.84 3.46 -14.91
CA LEU A 296 -18.01 2.72 -13.67
C LEU A 296 -19.33 3.04 -12.96
N THR A 297 -19.82 4.27 -13.04
CA THR A 297 -21.04 4.72 -12.36
C THR A 297 -22.31 4.57 -13.20
N ASP A 298 -22.22 4.30 -14.50
CA ASP A 298 -23.40 4.05 -15.35
C ASP A 298 -24.03 2.69 -15.03
N PRO A 299 -25.19 2.63 -14.33
CA PRO A 299 -25.79 1.36 -13.90
C PRO A 299 -26.25 0.50 -15.08
N LYS A 300 -26.38 1.10 -16.28
CA LYS A 300 -26.79 0.42 -17.51
C LYS A 300 -25.62 -0.05 -18.36
N ALA A 301 -24.38 0.27 -17.98
CA ALA A 301 -23.20 -0.17 -18.73
C ALA A 301 -23.06 -1.70 -18.63
N PRO A 302 -23.09 -2.43 -19.76
CA PRO A 302 -22.81 -3.87 -19.76
C PRO A 302 -21.34 -4.12 -19.44
N MET A 303 -21.02 -5.27 -18.83
CA MET A 303 -19.64 -5.57 -18.39
C MET A 303 -18.62 -5.50 -19.53
N GLU A 304 -18.97 -5.94 -20.73
CA GLU A 304 -18.10 -5.85 -21.92
C GLU A 304 -17.68 -4.40 -22.24
N LYS A 305 -18.59 -3.43 -22.06
CA LYS A 305 -18.29 -2.00 -22.25
C LYS A 305 -17.32 -1.51 -21.17
N VAL A 306 -17.51 -1.95 -19.92
CA VAL A 306 -16.64 -1.61 -18.79
C VAL A 306 -15.24 -2.17 -19.00
N GLU A 307 -15.13 -3.44 -19.39
CA GLU A 307 -13.85 -4.12 -19.66
C GLU A 307 -13.07 -3.45 -20.78
N LYS A 308 -13.72 -3.12 -21.91
CA LYS A 308 -13.07 -2.42 -23.04
C LYS A 308 -12.66 -0.98 -22.74
N ALA A 309 -13.21 -0.38 -21.68
CA ALA A 309 -12.90 1.00 -21.28
C ALA A 309 -11.67 1.10 -20.36
N VAL A 310 -11.08 -0.03 -19.94
CA VAL A 310 -9.86 -0.04 -19.14
C VAL A 310 -8.66 0.32 -20.01
N GLU A 311 -7.91 1.34 -19.61
CA GLU A 311 -6.70 1.79 -20.29
C GLU A 311 -5.45 1.33 -19.52
N LYS A 312 -4.46 0.82 -20.24
CA LYS A 312 -3.08 0.67 -19.74
C LYS A 312 -2.39 2.02 -19.86
N VAL A 313 -1.91 2.56 -18.74
CA VAL A 313 -1.30 3.89 -18.69
C VAL A 313 0.21 3.79 -18.89
N ALA A 314 0.91 3.15 -17.94
CA ALA A 314 2.36 3.01 -17.95
C ALA A 314 2.79 1.83 -17.10
N LYS A 315 4.03 1.37 -17.29
CA LYS A 315 4.71 0.53 -16.30
C LYS A 315 5.35 1.43 -15.25
N THR A 316 5.02 1.24 -13.98
CA THR A 316 5.51 2.03 -12.84
C THR A 316 6.16 1.11 -11.81
N ALA A 317 6.69 1.68 -10.72
CA ALA A 317 6.95 0.88 -9.53
C ALA A 317 5.63 0.34 -8.96
N ALA A 318 5.68 -0.83 -8.31
CA ALA A 318 4.52 -1.39 -7.61
C ALA A 318 4.17 -0.50 -6.40
N PRO A 319 2.97 0.10 -6.35
CA PRO A 319 2.48 0.81 -5.19
C PRO A 319 1.66 -0.11 -4.28
N ASP A 320 1.65 0.20 -2.98
CA ASP A 320 0.56 -0.21 -2.10
C ASP A 320 -0.58 0.80 -2.28
N GLY A 321 -0.55 1.93 -1.55
CA GLY A 321 -1.47 3.04 -1.77
C GLY A 321 -1.05 3.99 -2.90
N MET A 322 -2.04 4.70 -3.43
CA MET A 322 -1.87 5.72 -4.47
C MET A 322 -2.68 6.98 -4.16
N LEU A 323 -2.24 8.16 -4.56
CA LEU A 323 -2.99 9.40 -4.32
C LEU A 323 -2.83 10.37 -5.49
N GLU A 324 -3.90 11.02 -5.92
CA GLU A 324 -3.84 12.05 -6.95
C GLU A 324 -3.60 13.42 -6.32
N ASP A 325 -2.84 14.29 -7.00
CA ASP A 325 -2.77 15.71 -6.67
C ASP A 325 -3.63 16.55 -7.61
N PRO A 326 -4.00 17.81 -7.25
CA PRO A 326 -4.91 18.63 -8.05
C PRO A 326 -4.48 18.93 -9.50
N LYS A 327 -3.25 18.56 -9.91
CA LYS A 327 -2.76 18.67 -11.29
C LYS A 327 -2.96 17.35 -12.07
N GLY A 328 -3.62 16.34 -11.51
CA GLY A 328 -3.84 15.04 -12.14
C GLY A 328 -2.65 14.08 -12.02
N ARG A 329 -1.61 14.42 -11.25
CA ARG A 329 -0.42 13.57 -11.08
C ARG A 329 -0.67 12.55 -9.99
N VAL A 330 -0.17 11.33 -10.19
CA VAL A 330 -0.43 10.19 -9.31
C VAL A 330 0.79 9.86 -8.48
N TYR A 331 0.66 9.92 -7.16
CA TYR A 331 1.67 9.54 -6.19
C TYR A 331 1.51 8.07 -5.87
N LEU A 332 2.64 7.36 -5.85
CA LEU A 332 2.77 5.92 -5.69
C LEU A 332 3.59 5.67 -4.43
N ALA A 333 3.01 4.95 -3.46
CA ALA A 333 3.74 4.45 -2.30
C ALA A 333 4.57 3.21 -2.73
N ALA A 334 5.72 3.46 -3.36
CA ALA A 334 6.54 2.47 -4.04
C ALA A 334 7.32 1.61 -3.04
N PHE A 335 6.70 0.53 -2.56
CA PHE A 335 7.20 -0.25 -1.43
C PHE A 335 8.51 -0.97 -1.69
N GLU A 336 8.79 -1.44 -2.91
CA GLU A 336 10.07 -2.08 -3.24
C GLU A 336 11.26 -1.11 -3.18
N LYS A 337 10.98 0.19 -3.25
CA LYS A 337 12.00 1.25 -3.31
C LYS A 337 12.11 2.04 -2.01
N ASN A 338 11.27 1.78 -1.01
CA ASN A 338 11.14 2.63 0.18
C ASN A 338 11.00 4.12 -0.20
N ALA A 339 10.10 4.40 -1.16
CA ALA A 339 10.00 5.71 -1.78
C ALA A 339 8.54 6.12 -2.05
N ILE A 340 8.32 7.43 -2.18
CA ILE A 340 7.13 7.98 -2.82
C ILE A 340 7.54 8.45 -4.21
N ILE A 341 6.87 7.93 -5.24
CA ILE A 341 7.11 8.27 -6.64
C ILE A 341 5.91 9.02 -7.19
N ARG A 342 6.13 10.13 -7.87
CA ARG A 342 5.10 10.86 -8.60
C ARG A 342 5.16 10.49 -10.08
N PHE A 343 4.06 9.97 -10.60
CA PHE A 343 3.82 9.72 -12.01
C PHE A 343 2.98 10.85 -12.61
N ASP A 344 3.45 11.43 -13.71
CA ASP A 344 2.72 12.44 -14.48
C ASP A 344 2.09 11.77 -15.72
N PRO A 345 0.75 11.68 -15.82
CA PRO A 345 0.10 11.03 -16.95
C PRO A 345 0.18 11.81 -18.26
N ASP A 346 0.47 13.11 -18.22
CA ASP A 346 0.56 13.94 -19.43
C ASP A 346 1.91 13.75 -20.12
N SER A 347 2.99 13.69 -19.35
CA SER A 347 4.34 13.45 -19.88
C SER A 347 4.72 11.96 -19.93
N GLY A 348 4.07 11.13 -19.12
CA GLY A 348 4.45 9.73 -18.89
C GLY A 348 5.67 9.56 -17.98
N GLU A 349 6.14 10.63 -17.33
CA GLU A 349 7.36 10.63 -16.51
C GLU A 349 7.08 10.20 -15.06
N SER A 350 8.04 9.48 -14.45
CA SER A 350 8.07 9.21 -13.02
C SER A 350 9.23 9.95 -12.35
N THR A 351 8.95 10.67 -11.27
CA THR A 351 9.94 11.38 -10.45
C THR A 351 9.89 10.86 -9.02
N THR A 352 11.04 10.54 -8.42
CA THR A 352 11.12 10.26 -6.97
C THR A 352 10.88 11.55 -6.20
N VAL A 353 9.85 11.56 -5.35
CA VAL A 353 9.53 12.69 -4.45
C VAL A 353 10.40 12.61 -3.21
N VAL A 354 10.46 11.42 -2.61
CA VAL A 354 11.33 11.12 -1.49
C VAL A 354 11.65 9.63 -1.48
N GLU A 355 12.85 9.29 -1.03
CA GLU A 355 13.33 7.92 -0.82
C GLU A 355 14.08 7.91 0.52
N ASP A 356 13.66 7.03 1.44
CA ASP A 356 14.21 6.97 2.79
C ASP A 356 13.95 5.58 3.38
N LYS A 357 14.95 5.00 4.04
CA LYS A 357 14.85 3.67 4.68
C LYS A 357 13.72 3.56 5.71
N ARG A 358 13.20 4.68 6.23
CA ARG A 358 12.04 4.71 7.15
C ARG A 358 10.73 4.39 6.44
N LEU A 359 10.64 4.59 5.12
CA LEU A 359 9.48 4.24 4.29
C LEU A 359 9.42 2.72 4.04
N GLN A 360 9.53 1.91 5.09
CA GLN A 360 9.48 0.46 4.98
C GLN A 360 8.06 0.01 4.66
N TRP A 361 7.83 -0.33 3.38
CA TRP A 361 6.51 -0.59 2.84
C TRP A 361 5.54 0.57 3.14
N PRO A 362 5.73 1.73 2.49
CA PRO A 362 4.79 2.83 2.62
C PRO A 362 3.44 2.37 2.05
N ASP A 363 2.36 2.67 2.76
CA ASP A 363 1.04 2.11 2.51
C ASP A 363 0.11 3.21 2.02
N THR A 364 -0.61 3.89 2.91
CA THR A 364 -1.62 4.86 2.55
C THR A 364 -1.05 6.28 2.54
N LEU A 365 -1.45 7.06 1.53
CA LEU A 365 -1.06 8.47 1.36
C LEU A 365 -2.24 9.39 1.67
N SER A 366 -1.96 10.56 2.27
CA SER A 366 -2.99 11.59 2.51
C SER A 366 -2.45 13.01 2.39
N TRP A 367 -3.17 13.88 1.71
CA TRP A 367 -2.88 15.32 1.71
C TRP A 367 -3.33 15.98 3.02
N GLY A 368 -2.43 16.73 3.65
CA GLY A 368 -2.78 17.66 4.72
C GLY A 368 -3.36 18.98 4.19
N PRO A 369 -3.96 19.81 5.07
CA PRO A 369 -4.53 21.10 4.71
C PRO A 369 -3.48 22.09 4.17
N ASP A 370 -2.22 21.93 4.55
CA ASP A 370 -1.12 22.82 4.15
C ASP A 370 -0.42 22.40 2.85
N GLY A 371 -0.90 21.31 2.21
CA GLY A 371 -0.29 20.73 1.01
C GLY A 371 0.82 19.70 1.30
N ASP A 372 1.17 19.47 2.56
CA ASP A 372 2.09 18.41 2.96
C ASP A 372 1.50 17.03 2.71
N LEU A 373 2.37 16.06 2.43
CA LEU A 373 1.99 14.68 2.16
C LEU A 373 2.28 13.80 3.37
N TYR A 374 1.29 13.04 3.82
CA TYR A 374 1.41 12.08 4.91
C TYR A 374 1.42 10.67 4.36
N VAL A 375 2.16 9.78 5.01
CA VAL A 375 2.30 8.37 4.62
C VAL A 375 2.44 7.47 5.85
N THR A 376 1.82 6.30 5.82
CA THR A 376 1.97 5.24 6.82
C THR A 376 3.03 4.23 6.40
N THR A 377 3.66 3.54 7.35
CA THR A 377 4.65 2.49 7.09
C THR A 377 4.27 1.17 7.76
N SER A 378 3.85 0.20 6.95
CA SER A 378 3.18 -1.02 7.43
C SER A 378 4.13 -2.20 7.63
N GLN A 379 5.28 -2.21 6.94
CA GLN A 379 6.25 -3.32 6.92
C GLN A 379 5.62 -4.69 6.57
N ILE A 380 4.69 -4.75 5.61
CA ILE A 380 3.94 -5.98 5.29
C ILE A 380 4.87 -7.13 4.86
N HIS A 381 5.96 -6.83 4.13
CA HIS A 381 6.99 -7.80 3.74
C HIS A 381 7.66 -8.51 4.91
N ARG A 382 7.55 -7.97 6.13
CA ARG A 382 8.18 -8.50 7.35
C ARG A 382 7.22 -9.31 8.22
N THR A 383 5.95 -9.41 7.83
CA THR A 383 4.95 -10.18 8.59
C THR A 383 5.25 -11.68 8.56
N PRO A 384 4.89 -12.44 9.62
CA PRO A 384 5.06 -13.90 9.66
C PRO A 384 4.40 -14.61 8.48
N LYS A 385 3.24 -14.12 8.04
CA LYS A 385 2.45 -14.68 6.94
C LYS A 385 3.28 -14.84 5.67
N TYR A 386 4.11 -13.85 5.35
CA TYR A 386 4.95 -13.86 4.14
C TYR A 386 6.41 -14.28 4.39
N ASN A 387 6.72 -14.78 5.58
CA ASN A 387 8.06 -15.17 6.01
C ASN A 387 8.09 -16.56 6.64
N ARG A 388 7.31 -17.51 6.09
CA ARG A 388 7.25 -18.91 6.57
C ARG A 388 6.92 -19.02 8.07
N GLY A 389 6.06 -18.14 8.56
CA GLY A 389 5.66 -18.09 9.97
C GLY A 389 6.64 -17.37 10.91
N VAL A 390 7.76 -16.83 10.40
CA VAL A 390 8.75 -16.10 11.21
C VAL A 390 8.51 -14.60 11.11
N SER A 391 8.20 -13.95 12.24
CA SER A 391 8.10 -12.48 12.28
C SER A 391 9.47 -11.84 12.06
N LYS A 392 9.54 -10.86 11.16
CA LYS A 392 10.68 -9.95 10.97
C LYS A 392 10.31 -8.49 11.22
N LEU A 393 9.13 -8.26 11.81
CA LEU A 393 8.61 -6.93 12.10
C LEU A 393 9.51 -6.24 13.13
N GLU A 394 9.86 -4.99 12.86
CA GLU A 394 10.71 -4.18 13.72
C GLU A 394 10.01 -2.84 13.96
N GLY A 395 9.38 -2.70 15.13
CA GLY A 395 8.77 -1.42 15.50
C GLY A 395 9.81 -0.29 15.64
N PRO A 396 9.38 0.97 15.52
CA PRO A 396 7.99 1.40 15.38
C PRO A 396 7.47 1.37 13.94
N PHE A 397 6.16 1.12 13.79
CA PHE A 397 5.39 1.52 12.61
C PHE A 397 5.09 3.01 12.71
N GLN A 398 5.00 3.74 11.60
CA GLN A 398 5.00 5.21 11.68
C GLN A 398 3.96 5.85 10.77
N VAL A 399 3.55 7.06 11.16
CA VAL A 399 3.09 8.08 10.22
C VAL A 399 4.25 9.03 9.99
N LEU A 400 4.61 9.22 8.73
CA LEU A 400 5.63 10.17 8.30
C LEU A 400 4.97 11.30 7.49
N LYS A 401 5.56 12.49 7.54
CA LYS A 401 5.16 13.65 6.75
C LYS A 401 6.32 14.10 5.88
N VAL A 402 6.02 14.35 4.61
CA VAL A 402 6.92 14.96 3.65
C VAL A 402 6.48 16.40 3.48
N SER A 403 7.37 17.34 3.81
CA SER A 403 7.12 18.75 3.54
C SER A 403 7.19 18.99 2.03
N MET A 404 6.08 19.43 1.45
CA MET A 404 6.00 19.62 0.00
C MET A 404 6.33 21.07 -0.34
N GLU A 405 7.12 21.28 -1.39
CA GLU A 405 7.32 22.64 -1.93
C GLU A 405 5.97 23.19 -2.37
N LYS A 406 5.58 24.33 -1.78
CA LYS A 406 4.34 25.01 -2.15
C LYS A 406 4.47 25.46 -3.62
N PRO A 407 3.45 25.20 -4.46
CA PRO A 407 3.50 25.52 -5.88
C PRO A 407 3.66 27.01 -6.18
#